data_AF-A0A965FGP5-F1
#
_entry.id   AF-A0A965FGP5-F1
#
_cell.length_a   1.000
_cell.length_b   1.000
_cell.length_c   1.000
_cell.angle_alpha   90.00
_cell.angle_beta   90.00
_cell.angle_gamma   90.00
#
_symmetry.space_group_name_H-M   'P 1'
#
loop_
_entity.id
_entity.type
_entity.pdbx_description
1 polymer ?
#
loop_
_entity_poly.entity_id
_entity_poly.type
_entity_poly.pdbx_seq_one_letter_code
_entity_poly.pdbx_strand_id
1 'polypeptide(L)'
;MRVFAISPEQRFLPALAEGLLAQVPGDDPAALASYTLLLPTRRAARGLREAFLGAAQGRALLLPRMRALPGLSVEEADELALPALLDLPPAVAPLTRQAVLSRIVLGIPRRFGGPLGAEHAWQMAGELATLFDEIAFEEADLDLIETASPADFAASWLARLDGLVPEGLAVHWQITTRLLQAVVTDWNQWLQGQRLMDLGLARVRALIAQRRALEAAPPREKLIAAGIGAGGTIPAATALLRCIASLPEGALVLQGMAEPITPSLADAIRRAPSHPFAGQMKLLADLGVEPNALRPWGKA
;
A
#
# COMPACT_ATOMS: atom_id res chain seq x y z
N MET A 1 18.63 0.45 10.91
CA MET A 1 17.67 0.90 9.89
C MET A 1 17.89 2.38 9.59
N ARG A 2 17.87 2.82 8.32
CA ARG A 2 18.04 4.25 7.97
C ARG A 2 16.69 4.90 7.69
N VAL A 3 16.17 5.62 8.68
CA VAL A 3 14.90 6.37 8.57
C VAL A 3 15.17 7.82 8.88
N PHE A 4 14.75 8.68 7.96
CA PHE A 4 14.92 10.12 8.03
C PHE A 4 13.56 10.83 8.06
N ALA A 5 13.57 12.05 8.57
CA ALA A 5 12.41 12.93 8.64
C ALA A 5 12.70 14.29 8.00
N ILE A 6 11.77 14.75 7.17
CA ILE A 6 11.71 16.15 6.70
C ILE A 6 10.77 16.91 7.62
N SER A 7 11.17 18.09 8.12
CA SER A 7 10.31 18.90 9.02
C SER A 7 8.92 19.17 8.41
N PRO A 8 7.83 19.14 9.20
CA PRO A 8 6.49 19.54 8.75
C PRO A 8 6.38 21.00 8.31
N GLU A 9 7.34 21.85 8.68
CA GLU A 9 7.39 23.24 8.23
C GLU A 9 7.97 23.39 6.81
N GLN A 10 8.58 22.33 6.28
CA GLN A 10 9.20 22.33 4.95
C GLN A 10 8.29 21.69 3.91
N ARG A 11 8.36 22.19 2.67
CA ARG A 11 7.74 21.52 1.53
C ARG A 11 8.49 20.21 1.27
N PHE A 12 7.81 19.08 1.42
CA PHE A 12 8.43 17.75 1.39
C PHE A 12 9.27 17.48 0.14
N LEU A 13 8.72 17.69 -1.07
CA LEU A 13 9.42 17.38 -2.32
C LEU A 13 10.63 18.29 -2.59
N PRO A 14 10.55 19.62 -2.42
CA PRO A 14 11.74 20.49 -2.45
C PRO A 14 12.84 20.06 -1.48
N ALA A 15 12.50 19.84 -0.20
CA ALA A 15 13.47 19.42 0.81
C ALA A 15 14.08 18.04 0.50
N LEU A 16 13.28 17.12 -0.07
CA LEU A 16 13.77 15.83 -0.54
C LEU A 16 14.82 16.02 -1.66
N ALA A 17 14.49 16.81 -2.69
CA ALA A 17 15.39 17.08 -3.81
C ALA A 17 16.70 17.76 -3.37
N GLU A 18 16.61 18.79 -2.53
CA GLU A 18 17.78 19.49 -1.98
C GLU A 18 18.68 18.55 -1.17
N GLY A 19 18.10 17.75 -0.28
CA GLY A 19 18.87 16.79 0.52
C GLY A 19 19.46 15.64 -0.30
N LEU A 20 18.84 15.24 -1.42
CA LEU A 20 19.43 14.30 -2.37
C LEU A 20 20.64 14.91 -3.08
N LEU A 21 20.53 16.15 -3.55
CA LEU A 21 21.63 16.86 -4.21
C LEU A 21 22.80 17.10 -3.27
N ALA A 22 22.55 17.39 -1.99
CA ALA A 22 23.59 17.57 -0.98
C ALA A 22 24.37 16.27 -0.67
N GLN A 23 23.79 15.10 -0.95
CA GLN A 23 24.43 13.80 -0.73
C GLN A 23 25.24 13.31 -1.94
N VAL A 24 25.15 13.99 -3.09
CA VAL A 24 25.87 13.63 -4.30
C VAL A 24 27.23 14.33 -4.28
N PRO A 25 28.35 13.61 -4.45
CA PRO A 25 29.67 14.22 -4.60
C PRO A 25 29.65 15.24 -5.74
N GLY A 26 30.16 16.46 -5.51
CA GLY A 26 30.05 17.57 -6.46
C GLY A 26 30.79 17.36 -7.79
N ASP A 27 31.61 16.32 -7.87
CA ASP A 27 32.47 15.92 -8.98
C ASP A 27 31.92 14.75 -9.82
N ASP A 28 30.87 14.05 -9.38
CA ASP A 28 30.22 12.99 -10.17
C ASP A 28 28.82 13.40 -10.66
N PRO A 29 28.68 13.88 -11.91
CA PRO A 29 27.39 14.27 -12.46
C PRO A 29 26.42 13.09 -12.69
N ALA A 30 26.90 11.85 -12.65
CA ALA A 30 26.11 10.65 -12.86
C ALA A 30 25.68 9.96 -11.56
N ALA A 31 26.27 10.30 -10.41
CA ALA A 31 25.96 9.69 -9.13
C ALA A 31 24.46 9.71 -8.79
N LEU A 32 23.78 10.84 -9.02
CA LEU A 32 22.33 10.96 -8.78
C LEU A 32 21.50 9.98 -9.64
N ALA A 33 21.92 9.75 -10.89
CA ALA A 33 21.22 8.89 -11.83
C ALA A 33 21.24 7.41 -11.43
N SER A 34 22.20 7.01 -10.58
CA SER A 34 22.26 5.66 -10.03
C SER A 34 21.14 5.40 -9.01
N TYR A 35 20.56 6.42 -8.39
CA TYR A 35 19.59 6.22 -7.32
C TYR A 35 18.23 5.80 -7.87
N THR A 36 17.53 4.97 -7.11
CA THR A 36 16.11 4.64 -7.32
C THR A 36 15.28 5.20 -6.18
N LEU A 37 14.24 5.96 -6.52
CA LEU A 37 13.29 6.55 -5.60
C LEU A 37 11.92 5.89 -5.78
N LEU A 38 11.39 5.33 -4.68
CA LEU A 38 10.01 4.85 -4.59
C LEU A 38 9.16 5.92 -3.90
N LEU A 39 8.07 6.30 -4.55
CA LEU A 39 7.19 7.39 -4.16
C LEU A 39 5.74 6.88 -4.04
N PRO A 40 4.86 7.56 -3.28
CA PRO A 40 3.50 7.05 -3.05
C PRO A 40 2.64 7.03 -4.33
N THR A 41 2.87 7.98 -5.24
CA THR A 41 2.08 8.12 -6.48
C THR A 41 2.93 8.62 -7.63
N ARG A 42 2.42 8.50 -8.86
CA ARG A 42 3.07 9.08 -10.04
C ARG A 42 3.01 10.60 -10.02
N ARG A 43 1.94 11.16 -9.43
CA ARG A 43 1.87 12.60 -9.14
C ARG A 43 3.03 13.06 -8.25
N ALA A 44 3.37 12.32 -7.20
CA ALA A 44 4.52 12.63 -6.36
C ALA A 44 5.85 12.54 -7.15
N ALA A 45 6.00 11.54 -8.02
CA ALA A 45 7.16 11.42 -8.91
C ALA A 45 7.29 12.61 -9.88
N ARG A 46 6.18 13.09 -10.44
CA ARG A 46 6.17 14.29 -11.28
C ARG A 46 6.52 15.55 -10.50
N GLY A 47 5.93 15.73 -9.32
CA GLY A 47 6.25 16.86 -8.45
C GLY A 47 7.70 16.87 -7.99
N LEU A 48 8.31 15.69 -7.79
CA LEU A 48 9.73 15.60 -7.45
C LEU A 48 10.64 16.02 -8.61
N ARG A 49 10.27 15.71 -9.86
CA ARG A 49 10.99 16.20 -11.05
C ARG A 49 10.99 17.72 -11.10
N GLU A 50 9.85 18.35 -10.85
CA GLU A 50 9.73 19.81 -10.77
C GLU A 50 10.57 20.40 -9.63
N ALA A 51 10.59 19.75 -8.47
CA ALA A 51 11.42 20.14 -7.34
C ALA A 51 12.92 20.11 -7.67
N PHE A 52 13.39 19.09 -8.40
CA PHE A 52 14.77 19.04 -8.89
C PHE A 52 15.11 20.19 -9.84
N LEU A 53 14.19 20.60 -10.72
CA LEU A 53 14.43 21.75 -11.61
C LEU A 53 14.64 23.05 -10.83
N GLY A 54 13.84 23.27 -9.78
CA GLY A 54 14.01 24.41 -8.87
C GLY A 54 15.36 24.37 -8.15
N ALA A 55 15.74 23.21 -7.62
CA ALA A 55 16.98 23.03 -6.87
C ALA A 55 18.26 23.02 -7.75
N ALA A 56 18.13 22.72 -9.04
CA ALA A 56 19.25 22.67 -9.98
C ALA A 56 19.88 24.05 -10.25
N GLN A 57 19.11 25.13 -10.07
CA GLN A 57 19.54 26.52 -10.34
C GLN A 57 20.16 26.70 -11.74
N GLY A 58 19.56 26.05 -12.75
CA GLY A 58 20.02 26.13 -14.15
C GLY A 58 21.09 25.11 -14.56
N ARG A 59 21.58 24.27 -13.63
CA ARG A 59 22.48 23.16 -13.97
C ARG A 59 21.72 21.99 -14.60
N ALA A 60 22.33 21.32 -15.57
CA ALA A 60 21.81 20.07 -16.08
C ALA A 60 22.00 18.95 -15.04
N LEU A 61 20.95 18.18 -14.78
CA LEU A 61 20.97 17.05 -13.85
C LEU A 61 20.57 15.76 -14.55
N LEU A 62 21.31 14.68 -14.28
CA LEU A 62 20.85 13.33 -14.58
C LEU A 62 20.02 12.84 -13.38
N LEU A 63 18.70 12.86 -13.56
CA LEU A 63 17.74 12.57 -12.48
C LEU A 63 17.75 11.09 -12.06
N PRO A 64 17.40 10.79 -10.81
CA PRO A 64 17.28 9.42 -10.34
C PRO A 64 16.10 8.71 -10.99
N ARG A 65 16.10 7.37 -10.94
CA ARG A 65 14.94 6.58 -11.36
C ARG A 65 13.81 6.76 -10.36
N MET A 66 12.77 7.51 -10.72
CA MET A 66 11.61 7.75 -9.87
C MET A 66 10.44 6.84 -10.28
N ARG A 67 9.93 6.05 -9.34
CA ARG A 67 8.82 5.13 -9.54
C ARG A 67 7.78 5.32 -8.45
N ALA A 68 6.50 5.23 -8.80
CA ALA A 68 5.46 5.02 -7.80
C ALA A 68 5.59 3.59 -7.24
N LEU A 69 5.21 3.37 -5.99
CA LEU A 69 5.24 2.04 -5.38
C LEU A 69 4.12 1.18 -5.98
N PRO A 70 4.45 0.14 -6.78
CA PRO A 70 3.43 -0.74 -7.36
C PRO A 70 2.67 -1.44 -6.24
N GLY A 71 1.34 -1.46 -6.34
CA GLY A 71 0.45 -2.00 -5.32
C GLY A 71 -0.14 -0.95 -4.35
N LEU A 72 0.48 0.23 -4.22
CA LEU A 72 -0.10 1.37 -3.50
C LEU A 72 -0.71 2.42 -4.44
N SER A 73 -0.20 2.54 -5.66
CA SER A 73 -0.75 3.45 -6.66
C SER A 73 -2.07 2.92 -7.19
N VAL A 74 -3.14 3.72 -7.05
CA VAL A 74 -4.45 3.45 -7.68
C VAL A 74 -4.47 3.98 -9.13
N GLU A 75 -3.47 4.79 -9.49
CA GLU A 75 -3.49 5.63 -10.69
C GLU A 75 -3.24 4.88 -12.00
N GLU A 76 -2.81 3.60 -12.02
CA GLU A 76 -2.71 2.79 -13.26
C GLU A 76 -2.45 1.30 -13.00
N ALA A 77 -2.95 0.42 -13.90
CA ALA A 77 -2.79 -1.03 -13.85
C ALA A 77 -1.46 -1.57 -14.42
N ASP A 78 -0.67 -0.72 -15.10
CA ASP A 78 0.56 -1.11 -15.81
C ASP A 78 1.85 -1.07 -14.96
N GLU A 79 1.75 -0.80 -13.65
CA GLU A 79 2.91 -0.71 -12.76
C GLU A 79 3.58 -2.07 -12.43
N LEU A 80 3.04 -3.19 -12.94
CA LEU A 80 3.45 -4.55 -12.61
C LEU A 80 4.51 -5.16 -13.55
N ALA A 81 5.26 -4.35 -14.31
CA ALA A 81 6.33 -4.84 -15.19
C ALA A 81 7.67 -5.13 -14.45
N LEU A 82 7.62 -5.70 -13.24
CA LEU A 82 8.82 -6.32 -12.63
C LEU A 82 8.87 -7.80 -13.03
N PRO A 83 10.05 -8.38 -13.31
CA PRO A 83 10.18 -9.81 -13.58
C PRO A 83 9.52 -10.70 -12.52
N ALA A 84 9.61 -10.31 -11.25
CA ALA A 84 9.00 -11.00 -10.11
C ALA A 84 7.46 -11.03 -10.11
N LEU A 85 6.81 -10.26 -10.98
CA LEU A 85 5.35 -10.18 -11.10
C LEU A 85 4.83 -10.97 -12.30
N LEU A 86 5.71 -11.47 -13.17
CA LEU A 86 5.34 -12.25 -14.37
C LEU A 86 4.76 -13.62 -14.01
N ASP A 87 5.08 -14.14 -12.82
CA ASP A 87 4.59 -15.44 -12.34
C ASP A 87 3.22 -15.34 -11.63
N LEU A 88 2.70 -14.12 -11.41
CA LEU A 88 1.40 -13.91 -10.79
C LEU A 88 0.28 -13.91 -11.85
N PRO A 89 -0.89 -14.53 -11.57
CA PRO A 89 -2.07 -14.36 -12.41
C PRO A 89 -2.42 -12.87 -12.58
N PRO A 90 -2.84 -12.43 -13.77
CA PRO A 90 -3.20 -11.04 -13.98
C PRO A 90 -4.44 -10.65 -13.16
N ALA A 91 -4.46 -9.41 -12.71
CA ALA A 91 -5.62 -8.86 -12.02
C ALA A 91 -6.81 -8.72 -12.99
N VAL A 92 -8.02 -8.96 -12.50
CA VAL A 92 -9.24 -8.66 -13.24
C VAL A 92 -9.33 -7.16 -13.56
N ALA A 93 -9.74 -6.82 -14.78
CA ALA A 93 -9.94 -5.43 -15.17
C ALA A 93 -11.07 -4.77 -14.33
N PRO A 94 -10.93 -3.52 -13.86
CA PRO A 94 -11.88 -2.90 -12.92
C PRO A 94 -13.34 -2.92 -13.38
N LEU A 95 -13.62 -2.56 -14.64
CA LEU A 95 -14.99 -2.60 -15.17
C LEU A 95 -15.54 -4.03 -15.31
N THR A 96 -14.67 -5.01 -15.58
CA THR A 96 -15.08 -6.42 -15.63
C THR A 96 -15.43 -6.91 -14.23
N ARG A 97 -14.59 -6.59 -13.23
CA ARG A 97 -14.86 -6.88 -11.82
C ARG A 97 -16.21 -6.32 -11.39
N GLN A 98 -16.44 -5.03 -11.65
CA GLN A 98 -17.68 -4.33 -11.34
C GLN A 98 -18.90 -5.00 -11.98
N ALA A 99 -18.85 -5.29 -13.28
CA ALA A 99 -19.97 -5.90 -14.01
C ALA A 99 -20.29 -7.32 -13.53
N VAL A 100 -19.25 -8.14 -13.27
CA VAL A 100 -19.44 -9.52 -12.81
C VAL A 100 -19.98 -9.55 -11.38
N LEU A 101 -19.44 -8.74 -10.47
CA LEU A 101 -19.98 -8.62 -9.11
C LEU A 101 -21.42 -8.10 -9.13
N SER A 102 -21.75 -7.14 -10.01
CA SER A 102 -23.12 -6.67 -10.19
C SER A 102 -24.07 -7.80 -10.60
N ARG A 103 -23.62 -8.68 -11.51
CA ARG A 103 -24.41 -9.87 -11.92
C ARG A 103 -24.59 -10.86 -10.76
N ILE A 104 -23.55 -11.11 -9.96
CA ILE A 104 -23.65 -11.98 -8.77
C ILE A 104 -24.64 -11.38 -7.76
N VAL A 105 -24.52 -10.08 -7.48
CA VAL A 105 -25.39 -9.34 -6.56
C VAL A 105 -26.84 -9.29 -7.05
N LEU A 106 -27.09 -9.21 -8.36
CA LEU A 106 -28.44 -9.30 -8.93
C LEU A 106 -29.13 -10.63 -8.64
N GLY A 107 -28.37 -11.71 -8.43
CA GLY A 107 -28.90 -13.02 -8.05
C GLY A 107 -29.45 -13.07 -6.62
N ILE A 108 -29.17 -12.06 -5.79
CA ILE A 108 -29.57 -12.04 -4.39
C ILE A 108 -31.07 -11.77 -4.26
N PRO A 109 -31.84 -12.64 -3.59
CA PRO A 109 -33.27 -12.42 -3.40
C PRO A 109 -33.58 -11.18 -2.55
N ARG A 110 -34.63 -10.45 -2.93
CA ARG A 110 -35.19 -9.28 -2.21
C ARG A 110 -35.30 -9.44 -0.70
N ARG A 111 -35.85 -10.58 -0.28
CA ARG A 111 -36.11 -10.89 1.14
C ARG A 111 -34.83 -11.00 1.98
N PHE A 112 -33.67 -11.11 1.35
CA PHE A 112 -32.35 -11.16 1.98
C PHE A 112 -31.52 -9.90 1.71
N GLY A 113 -32.16 -8.80 1.30
CA GLY A 113 -31.48 -7.53 1.03
C GLY A 113 -30.98 -7.34 -0.40
N GLY A 114 -31.47 -8.13 -1.37
CA GLY A 114 -31.08 -7.99 -2.77
C GLY A 114 -31.43 -6.64 -3.43
N PRO A 115 -30.72 -6.27 -4.53
CA PRO A 115 -30.68 -4.91 -5.12
C PRO A 115 -31.96 -4.51 -5.88
N LEU A 116 -32.43 -3.25 -5.76
CA LEU A 116 -33.69 -2.67 -6.35
C LEU A 116 -33.82 -2.78 -7.87
N GLY A 117 -32.69 -2.96 -8.55
CA GLY A 117 -32.58 -3.20 -9.97
C GLY A 117 -31.11 -3.22 -10.34
N ALA A 118 -30.79 -3.10 -11.62
CA ALA A 118 -29.41 -3.09 -12.11
C ALA A 118 -28.57 -1.95 -11.51
N GLU A 119 -29.13 -0.76 -11.34
CA GLU A 119 -28.43 0.39 -10.76
C GLU A 119 -28.02 0.15 -9.31
N HIS A 120 -28.95 -0.31 -8.47
CA HIS A 120 -28.64 -0.62 -7.07
C HIS A 120 -27.65 -1.81 -6.98
N ALA A 121 -27.74 -2.79 -7.88
CA ALA A 121 -26.77 -3.88 -7.92
C ALA A 121 -25.36 -3.41 -8.26
N TRP A 122 -25.26 -2.44 -9.18
CA TRP A 122 -24.00 -1.80 -9.53
C TRP A 122 -23.39 -1.07 -8.33
N GLN A 123 -24.19 -0.31 -7.58
CA GLN A 123 -23.72 0.37 -6.37
C GLN A 123 -23.24 -0.65 -5.31
N MET A 124 -24.07 -1.65 -5.00
CA MET A 124 -23.73 -2.71 -4.04
C MET A 124 -22.47 -3.49 -4.44
N ALA A 125 -22.28 -3.76 -5.74
CA ALA A 125 -21.08 -4.41 -6.24
C ALA A 125 -19.83 -3.54 -6.03
N GLY A 126 -19.95 -2.22 -6.12
CA GLY A 126 -18.87 -1.28 -5.79
C GLY A 126 -18.49 -1.35 -4.31
N GLU A 127 -19.46 -1.33 -3.41
CA GLU A 127 -19.22 -1.46 -1.97
C GLU A 127 -18.57 -2.82 -1.61
N LEU A 128 -19.03 -3.89 -2.25
CA LEU A 128 -18.44 -5.22 -2.08
C LEU A 128 -17.00 -5.30 -2.59
N ALA A 129 -16.73 -4.68 -3.74
CA ALA A 129 -15.40 -4.58 -4.31
C ALA A 129 -14.45 -3.81 -3.37
N THR A 130 -14.92 -2.72 -2.77
CA THR A 130 -14.19 -1.98 -1.73
C THR A 130 -13.91 -2.87 -0.52
N LEU A 131 -14.92 -3.59 -0.01
CA LEU A 131 -14.76 -4.51 1.11
C LEU A 131 -13.69 -5.59 0.83
N PHE A 132 -13.70 -6.20 -0.36
CA PHE A 132 -12.70 -7.19 -0.75
C PHE A 132 -11.29 -6.60 -0.81
N ASP A 133 -11.17 -5.36 -1.30
CA ASP A 133 -9.89 -4.65 -1.35
C ASP A 133 -9.40 -4.36 0.08
N GLU A 134 -10.27 -3.86 0.97
CA GLU A 134 -9.94 -3.60 2.38
C GLU A 134 -9.53 -4.86 3.14
N ILE A 135 -10.22 -5.98 2.93
CA ILE A 135 -9.84 -7.28 3.54
C ILE A 135 -8.44 -7.70 3.09
N ALA A 136 -8.13 -7.59 1.80
CA ALA A 136 -6.80 -7.90 1.30
C ALA A 136 -5.74 -6.93 1.85
N PHE A 137 -6.07 -5.64 1.87
CA PHE A 137 -5.17 -4.57 2.30
C PHE A 137 -4.85 -4.62 3.78
N GLU A 138 -5.80 -4.92 4.66
CA GLU A 138 -5.57 -4.93 6.11
C GLU A 138 -5.11 -6.30 6.63
N GLU A 139 -4.97 -7.31 5.78
CA GLU A 139 -4.46 -8.61 6.21
C GLU A 139 -3.02 -8.50 6.71
N ALA A 140 -2.81 -8.94 7.94
CA ALA A 140 -1.52 -8.92 8.62
C ALA A 140 -0.73 -10.22 8.38
N ASP A 141 -1.41 -11.33 8.11
CA ASP A 141 -0.79 -12.60 7.75
C ASP A 141 -0.40 -12.61 6.26
N LEU A 142 0.80 -12.10 5.98
CA LEU A 142 1.32 -12.02 4.62
C LEU A 142 1.66 -13.41 4.05
N ASP A 143 1.97 -14.38 4.91
CA ASP A 143 2.27 -15.75 4.50
C ASP A 143 0.98 -16.44 4.00
N LEU A 144 -0.15 -16.18 4.67
CA LEU A 144 -1.47 -16.61 4.19
C LEU A 144 -1.76 -16.04 2.79
N ILE A 145 -1.62 -14.73 2.58
CA ILE A 145 -1.87 -14.12 1.25
C ILE A 145 -0.99 -14.74 0.18
N GLU A 146 0.26 -15.02 0.52
CA GLU A 146 1.26 -15.49 -0.41
C GLU A 146 1.09 -16.96 -0.80
N THR A 147 0.80 -17.82 0.18
CA THR A 147 0.81 -19.27 -0.01
C THR A 147 -0.58 -19.86 -0.25
N ALA A 148 -1.64 -19.22 0.25
CA ALA A 148 -2.99 -19.73 0.13
C ALA A 148 -3.53 -19.58 -1.31
N SER A 149 -4.42 -20.50 -1.70
CA SER A 149 -5.26 -20.23 -2.87
C SER A 149 -6.21 -19.06 -2.55
N PRO A 150 -6.73 -18.32 -3.55
CA PRO A 150 -7.74 -17.29 -3.31
C PRO A 150 -8.97 -17.81 -2.54
N ALA A 151 -9.35 -19.07 -2.75
CA ALA A 151 -10.46 -19.70 -2.03
C ALA A 151 -10.12 -19.97 -0.55
N ASP A 152 -8.90 -20.44 -0.26
CA ASP A 152 -8.46 -20.68 1.12
C ASP A 152 -8.26 -19.37 1.89
N PHE A 153 -7.72 -18.34 1.22
CA PHE A 153 -7.66 -16.98 1.77
C PHE A 153 -9.07 -16.47 2.11
N ALA A 154 -10.02 -16.66 1.19
CA ALA A 154 -11.41 -16.30 1.40
C ALA A 154 -12.05 -17.00 2.59
N ALA A 155 -11.86 -18.32 2.69
CA ALA A 155 -12.36 -19.11 3.80
C ALA A 155 -11.78 -18.64 5.14
N SER A 156 -10.50 -18.27 5.18
CA SER A 156 -9.82 -17.80 6.40
C SER A 156 -10.43 -16.50 6.96
N TRP A 157 -10.65 -15.47 6.14
CA TRP A 157 -11.23 -14.23 6.65
C TRP A 157 -12.74 -14.36 6.90
N LEU A 158 -13.47 -15.17 6.12
CA LEU A 158 -14.89 -15.46 6.39
C LEU A 158 -15.08 -16.12 7.76
N ALA A 159 -14.22 -17.09 8.11
CA ALA A 159 -14.24 -17.74 9.42
C ALA A 159 -13.97 -16.75 10.57
N ARG A 160 -13.09 -15.76 10.36
CA ARG A 160 -12.83 -14.69 11.33
C ARG A 160 -14.05 -13.77 11.49
N LEU A 161 -14.75 -13.44 10.41
CA LEU A 161 -15.96 -12.60 10.48
C LEU A 161 -17.09 -13.24 11.28
N ASP A 162 -17.27 -14.57 11.18
CA ASP A 162 -18.28 -15.28 11.96
C ASP A 162 -18.05 -15.15 13.48
N GLY A 163 -16.79 -14.93 13.91
CA GLY A 163 -16.41 -14.74 15.31
C GLY A 163 -16.52 -13.31 15.85
N LEU A 164 -16.85 -12.29 15.03
CA LEU A 164 -16.79 -10.88 15.44
C LEU A 164 -18.06 -10.35 16.12
N VAL A 165 -19.17 -11.10 16.14
CA VAL A 165 -20.47 -10.56 16.61
C VAL A 165 -20.95 -11.18 17.94
N PRO A 166 -21.37 -10.35 18.92
CA PRO A 166 -21.98 -10.82 20.16
C PRO A 166 -23.28 -11.61 19.92
N GLU A 167 -23.56 -12.60 20.78
CA GLU A 167 -24.70 -13.53 20.67
C GLU A 167 -26.08 -12.86 20.46
N GLY A 168 -26.26 -11.61 20.91
CA GLY A 168 -27.53 -10.86 20.82
C GLY A 168 -27.86 -10.21 19.46
N LEU A 169 -26.90 -10.13 18.52
CA LEU A 169 -27.09 -9.55 17.17
C LEU A 169 -27.13 -10.64 16.07
N ALA A 170 -27.21 -11.91 16.48
CA ALA A 170 -26.85 -13.07 15.68
C ALA A 170 -27.70 -13.28 14.42
N VAL A 171 -29.01 -12.98 14.41
CA VAL A 171 -29.88 -13.37 13.28
C VAL A 171 -29.59 -12.57 12.01
N HIS A 172 -29.57 -11.23 12.09
CA HIS A 172 -29.26 -10.40 10.93
C HIS A 172 -27.81 -10.54 10.49
N TRP A 173 -26.89 -10.73 11.44
CA TRP A 173 -25.50 -11.01 11.15
C TRP A 173 -25.32 -12.33 10.38
N GLN A 174 -25.97 -13.41 10.82
CA GLN A 174 -25.92 -14.71 10.14
C GLN A 174 -26.51 -14.66 8.72
N ILE A 175 -27.51 -13.81 8.47
CA ILE A 175 -28.05 -13.61 7.12
C ILE A 175 -26.99 -12.93 6.25
N THR A 176 -26.35 -11.86 6.76
CA THR A 176 -25.30 -11.13 6.05
C THR A 176 -24.07 -11.99 5.79
N THR A 177 -23.59 -12.76 6.77
CA THR A 177 -22.40 -13.61 6.58
C THR A 177 -22.67 -14.75 5.61
N ARG A 178 -23.83 -15.41 5.67
CA ARG A 178 -24.22 -16.43 4.66
C ARG A 178 -24.31 -15.86 3.26
N LEU A 179 -24.85 -14.64 3.13
CA LEU A 179 -24.92 -13.95 1.85
C LEU A 179 -23.51 -13.66 1.32
N LEU A 180 -22.64 -13.10 2.17
CA LEU A 180 -21.26 -12.79 1.82
C LEU A 180 -20.50 -14.07 1.43
N GLN A 181 -20.67 -15.16 2.16
CA GLN A 181 -20.10 -16.47 1.84
C GLN A 181 -20.50 -16.93 0.43
N ALA A 182 -21.79 -16.86 0.08
CA ALA A 182 -22.27 -17.25 -1.26
C ALA A 182 -21.64 -16.37 -2.35
N VAL A 183 -21.67 -15.04 -2.17
CA VAL A 183 -21.12 -14.09 -3.13
C VAL A 183 -19.61 -14.28 -3.32
N VAL A 184 -18.87 -14.48 -2.24
CA VAL A 184 -17.42 -14.74 -2.26
C VAL A 184 -17.11 -16.07 -2.95
N THR A 185 -17.94 -17.09 -2.74
CA THR A 185 -17.80 -18.39 -3.41
C THR A 185 -17.98 -18.25 -4.92
N ASP A 186 -19.06 -17.63 -5.36
CA ASP A 186 -19.36 -17.40 -6.77
C ASP A 186 -18.28 -16.54 -7.45
N TRP A 187 -17.80 -15.51 -6.74
CA TRP A 187 -16.74 -14.63 -7.22
C TRP A 187 -15.42 -15.37 -7.42
N ASN A 188 -14.97 -16.12 -6.41
CA ASN A 188 -13.73 -16.90 -6.50
C ASN A 188 -13.82 -17.99 -7.58
N GLN A 189 -14.97 -18.65 -7.72
CA GLN A 189 -15.19 -19.62 -8.79
C GLN A 189 -15.06 -18.98 -10.17
N TRP A 190 -15.66 -17.80 -10.36
CA TRP A 190 -15.55 -17.07 -11.62
C TRP A 190 -14.11 -16.66 -11.92
N LEU A 191 -13.38 -16.10 -10.93
CA LEU A 191 -11.97 -15.74 -11.07
C LEU A 191 -11.10 -16.93 -11.46
N GLN A 192 -11.27 -18.07 -10.79
CA GLN A 192 -10.57 -19.30 -11.11
C GLN A 192 -10.83 -19.76 -12.55
N GLY A 193 -12.09 -19.72 -12.99
CA GLY A 193 -12.47 -20.08 -14.36
C GLY A 193 -11.84 -19.17 -15.43
N GLN A 194 -11.56 -17.91 -15.09
CA GLN A 194 -10.88 -16.97 -15.98
C GLN A 194 -9.35 -16.94 -15.81
N ARG A 195 -8.80 -17.64 -14.81
CA ARG A 195 -7.38 -17.55 -14.39
C ARG A 195 -6.97 -16.11 -14.05
N LEU A 196 -7.87 -15.38 -13.39
CA LEU A 196 -7.67 -14.01 -12.94
C LEU A 196 -7.56 -13.95 -11.42
N MET A 197 -7.01 -12.84 -10.92
CA MET A 197 -6.97 -12.51 -9.50
C MET A 197 -7.83 -11.29 -9.19
N ASP A 198 -8.41 -11.23 -7.99
CA ASP A 198 -9.05 -10.02 -7.49
C ASP A 198 -8.04 -8.87 -7.35
N LEU A 199 -8.50 -7.63 -7.50
CA LEU A 199 -7.63 -6.45 -7.63
C LEU A 199 -6.85 -6.16 -6.34
N GLY A 200 -7.51 -6.18 -5.17
CA GLY A 200 -6.86 -5.97 -3.89
C GLY A 200 -5.78 -7.00 -3.61
N LEU A 201 -6.11 -8.28 -3.80
CA LEU A 201 -5.17 -9.38 -3.60
C LEU A 201 -3.95 -9.30 -4.54
N ALA A 202 -4.17 -8.96 -5.81
CA ALA A 202 -3.09 -8.80 -6.78
C ALA A 202 -2.11 -7.67 -6.36
N ARG A 203 -2.64 -6.54 -5.88
CA ARG A 203 -1.82 -5.42 -5.38
C ARG A 203 -0.97 -5.82 -4.17
N VAL A 204 -1.56 -6.56 -3.23
CA VAL A 204 -0.84 -7.00 -2.02
C VAL A 204 0.23 -8.03 -2.36
N ARG A 205 -0.08 -9.01 -3.22
CA ARG A 205 0.91 -9.98 -3.71
C ARG A 205 2.04 -9.30 -4.47
N ALA A 206 1.76 -8.22 -5.20
CA ALA A 206 2.80 -7.46 -5.88
C ALA A 206 3.79 -6.77 -4.91
N LEU A 207 3.32 -6.28 -3.77
CA LEU A 207 4.18 -5.73 -2.71
C LEU A 207 5.03 -6.82 -2.07
N ILE A 208 4.44 -7.98 -1.80
CA ILE A 208 5.15 -9.15 -1.24
C ILE A 208 6.23 -9.65 -2.21
N ALA A 209 5.90 -9.79 -3.50
CA ALA A 209 6.85 -10.23 -4.53
C ALA A 209 8.03 -9.26 -4.68
N GLN A 210 7.78 -7.94 -4.61
CA GLN A 210 8.85 -6.92 -4.61
C GLN A 210 9.75 -7.04 -3.38
N ARG A 211 9.16 -7.24 -2.20
CA ARG A 211 9.94 -7.46 -0.96
C ARG A 211 10.85 -8.68 -1.12
N ARG A 212 10.31 -9.81 -1.58
CA ARG A 212 11.09 -11.03 -1.82
C ARG A 212 12.21 -10.82 -2.84
N ALA A 213 11.94 -10.10 -3.93
CA ALA A 213 12.95 -9.80 -4.94
C ALA A 213 14.11 -8.98 -4.37
N LEU A 214 13.82 -7.99 -3.51
CA LEU A 214 14.83 -7.18 -2.82
C LEU A 214 15.63 -7.99 -1.78
N GLU A 215 14.98 -8.92 -1.07
CA GLU A 215 15.63 -9.81 -0.11
C GLU A 215 16.57 -10.80 -0.82
N ALA A 216 16.13 -11.36 -1.95
CA ALA A 216 16.91 -12.32 -2.73
C ALA A 216 18.10 -11.66 -3.45
N ALA A 217 17.92 -10.45 -3.96
CA ALA A 217 18.95 -9.70 -4.68
C ALA A 217 18.95 -8.21 -4.25
N PRO A 218 19.59 -7.90 -3.12
CA PRO A 218 19.77 -6.51 -2.68
C PRO A 218 20.43 -5.65 -3.78
N PRO A 219 19.84 -4.50 -4.16
CA PRO A 219 20.47 -3.59 -5.11
C PRO A 219 21.78 -3.03 -4.53
N ARG A 220 22.74 -2.76 -5.41
CA ARG A 220 24.00 -2.09 -5.04
C ARG A 220 23.84 -0.57 -5.04
N GLU A 221 22.89 -0.08 -5.82
CA GLU A 221 22.52 1.32 -5.91
C GLU A 221 21.66 1.76 -4.72
N LYS A 222 21.60 3.08 -4.50
CA LYS A 222 20.72 3.63 -3.45
C LYS A 222 19.25 3.43 -3.79
N LEU A 223 18.50 2.89 -2.84
CA LEU A 223 17.06 2.67 -2.94
C LEU A 223 16.33 3.44 -1.82
N ILE A 224 15.65 4.52 -2.16
CA ILE A 224 15.01 5.39 -1.17
C ILE A 224 13.50 5.37 -1.37
N ALA A 225 12.77 4.99 -0.33
CA ALA A 225 11.31 5.16 -0.30
C ALA A 225 10.98 6.46 0.45
N ALA A 226 10.26 7.38 -0.20
CA ALA A 226 10.02 8.71 0.33
C ALA A 226 8.54 9.11 0.29
N GLY A 227 8.04 9.66 1.39
CA GLY A 227 6.68 10.19 1.52
C GLY A 227 5.58 9.11 1.58
N ILE A 228 5.97 7.83 1.72
CA ILE A 228 5.04 6.71 1.85
C ILE A 228 4.73 6.52 3.34
N GLY A 229 3.43 6.39 3.67
CA GLY A 229 2.98 6.12 5.05
C GLY A 229 2.71 7.34 5.92
N ALA A 230 2.77 8.56 5.37
CA ALA A 230 2.46 9.80 6.10
C ALA A 230 1.02 9.86 6.64
N GLY A 231 0.08 9.09 6.06
CA GLY A 231 -1.29 8.91 6.56
C GLY A 231 -1.59 7.47 7.01
N GLY A 232 -0.56 6.66 7.23
CA GLY A 232 -0.69 5.21 7.35
C GLY A 232 -0.47 4.48 6.03
N THR A 233 -0.26 3.17 6.15
CA THR A 233 -0.10 2.26 5.01
C THR A 233 -0.50 0.84 5.44
N ILE A 234 -0.63 -0.04 4.46
CA ILE A 234 -1.05 -1.43 4.64
C ILE A 234 0.10 -2.33 5.11
N PRO A 235 -0.16 -3.45 5.82
CA PRO A 235 0.88 -4.33 6.35
C PRO A 235 1.92 -4.79 5.32
N ALA A 236 1.49 -5.16 4.12
CA ALA A 236 2.41 -5.58 3.05
C ALA A 236 3.36 -4.47 2.60
N ALA A 237 2.87 -3.23 2.52
CA ALA A 237 3.71 -2.07 2.22
C ALA A 237 4.66 -1.76 3.39
N THR A 238 4.20 -1.83 4.64
CA THR A 238 5.07 -1.70 5.82
C THR A 238 6.20 -2.73 5.81
N ALA A 239 5.91 -3.99 5.47
CA ALA A 239 6.93 -5.03 5.35
C ALA A 239 7.96 -4.72 4.26
N LEU A 240 7.51 -4.23 3.10
CA LEU A 240 8.41 -3.78 2.03
C LEU A 240 9.26 -2.57 2.44
N LEU A 241 8.67 -1.57 3.10
CA LEU A 241 9.41 -0.41 3.60
C LEU A 241 10.46 -0.82 4.64
N ARG A 242 10.14 -1.77 5.54
CA ARG A 242 11.11 -2.31 6.50
C ARG A 242 12.29 -2.99 5.79
N CYS A 243 12.00 -3.81 4.77
CA CYS A 243 13.02 -4.44 3.94
C CYS A 243 13.95 -3.39 3.34
N ILE A 244 13.39 -2.39 2.63
CA ILE A 244 14.15 -1.30 2.01
C ILE A 244 15.04 -0.58 3.04
N ALA A 245 14.48 -0.21 4.19
CA ALA A 245 15.20 0.53 5.21
C ALA A 245 16.35 -0.24 5.88
N SER A 246 16.33 -1.57 5.74
CA SER A 246 17.33 -2.51 6.27
C SER A 246 18.42 -2.83 5.25
N LEU A 247 18.25 -2.47 3.97
CA LEU A 247 19.27 -2.68 2.93
C LEU A 247 20.51 -1.80 3.18
N PRO A 248 21.73 -2.27 2.82
CA PRO A 248 22.97 -1.51 2.97
C PRO A 248 22.94 -0.13 2.30
N GLU A 249 22.24 0.01 1.17
CA GLU A 249 22.04 1.27 0.42
C GLU A 249 20.56 1.73 0.38
N GLY A 250 19.68 1.12 1.18
CA GLY A 250 18.30 1.55 1.33
C GLY A 250 18.01 2.56 2.45
N ALA A 251 17.03 3.44 2.23
CA ALA A 251 16.59 4.41 3.23
C ALA A 251 15.09 4.75 3.11
N LEU A 252 14.50 5.20 4.21
CA LEU A 252 13.16 5.78 4.24
C LEU A 252 13.25 7.27 4.55
N VAL A 253 12.46 8.08 3.85
CA VAL A 253 12.29 9.51 4.16
C VAL A 253 10.81 9.78 4.43
N LEU A 254 10.48 10.12 5.66
CA LEU A 254 9.12 10.34 6.13
C LEU A 254 8.87 11.82 6.40
N GLN A 255 7.60 12.19 6.47
CA GLN A 255 7.22 13.48 7.04
C GLN A 255 7.53 13.46 8.54
N GLY A 256 8.26 14.44 9.04
CA GLY A 256 8.58 14.58 10.45
C GLY A 256 7.43 15.12 11.28
N MET A 257 7.62 15.09 12.59
CA MET A 257 6.71 15.68 13.59
C MET A 257 7.23 17.06 14.00
N ALA A 258 6.33 18.00 14.31
CA ALA A 258 6.71 19.37 14.66
C ALA A 258 7.34 19.44 16.05
N GLU A 259 6.84 18.59 16.96
CA GLU A 259 7.28 18.52 18.34
C GLU A 259 7.68 17.07 18.70
N PRO A 260 8.58 16.89 19.68
CA PRO A 260 8.89 15.58 20.22
C PRO A 260 7.63 14.88 20.75
N ILE A 261 7.42 13.62 20.39
CA ILE A 261 6.28 12.82 20.86
C ILE A 261 6.68 12.05 22.10
N THR A 262 5.93 12.21 23.20
CA THR A 262 6.13 11.38 24.39
C THR A 262 5.55 9.96 24.17
N PRO A 263 6.05 8.92 24.85
CA PRO A 263 5.51 7.57 24.71
C PRO A 263 4.00 7.49 24.97
N SER A 264 3.50 8.21 25.98
CA SER A 264 2.07 8.27 26.30
C SER A 264 1.23 8.91 25.18
N LEU A 265 1.74 9.97 24.55
CA LEU A 265 1.09 10.60 23.40
C LEU A 265 1.10 9.67 22.18
N ALA A 266 2.23 8.99 21.91
CA ALA A 266 2.32 8.03 20.82
C ALA A 266 1.28 6.90 20.97
N ASP A 267 1.13 6.36 22.18
CA ASP A 267 0.13 5.32 22.46
C ASP A 267 -1.31 5.84 22.36
N ALA A 268 -1.58 7.06 22.82
CA ALA A 268 -2.89 7.69 22.67
C ALA A 268 -3.26 7.89 21.19
N ILE A 269 -2.32 8.38 20.38
CA ILE A 269 -2.49 8.55 18.93
C ILE A 269 -2.75 7.20 18.25
N ARG A 270 -2.00 6.16 18.60
CA ARG A 270 -2.16 4.81 18.00
C ARG A 270 -3.54 4.21 18.29
N ARG A 271 -4.13 4.52 19.45
CA ARG A 271 -5.47 4.07 19.86
C ARG A 271 -6.61 4.93 19.31
N ALA A 272 -6.31 6.00 18.58
CA ALA A 272 -7.29 6.91 17.99
C ALA A 272 -7.23 6.84 16.46
N PRO A 273 -7.92 5.89 15.79
CA PRO A 273 -7.80 5.68 14.33
C PRO A 273 -8.12 6.91 13.48
N SER A 274 -8.95 7.82 13.98
CA SER A 274 -9.31 9.08 13.31
C SER A 274 -8.24 10.18 13.43
N HIS A 275 -7.21 9.98 14.25
CA HIS A 275 -6.14 10.97 14.41
C HIS A 275 -5.25 11.01 13.16
N PRO A 276 -4.88 12.20 12.64
CA PRO A 276 -4.09 12.32 11.41
C PRO A 276 -2.75 11.56 11.42
N PHE A 277 -2.14 11.43 12.60
CA PHE A 277 -0.88 10.71 12.78
C PHE A 277 -1.03 9.24 13.20
N ALA A 278 -2.25 8.71 13.37
CA ALA A 278 -2.46 7.33 13.82
C ALA A 278 -1.76 6.33 12.90
N GLY A 279 -1.93 6.50 11.59
CA GLY A 279 -1.30 5.66 10.58
C GLY A 279 0.23 5.75 10.61
N GLN A 280 0.80 6.95 10.77
CA GLN A 280 2.25 7.11 10.86
C GLN A 280 2.81 6.50 12.16
N MET A 281 2.11 6.63 13.28
CA MET A 281 2.51 6.01 14.55
C MET A 281 2.43 4.48 14.48
N LYS A 282 1.42 3.93 13.79
CA LYS A 282 1.34 2.48 13.50
C LYS A 282 2.55 2.04 12.67
N LEU A 283 2.84 2.73 11.57
CA LEU A 283 4.00 2.44 10.72
C LEU A 283 5.32 2.45 11.53
N LEU A 284 5.58 3.50 12.31
CA LEU A 284 6.81 3.62 13.10
C LEU A 284 6.93 2.50 14.15
N ALA A 285 5.83 2.19 14.83
CA ALA A 285 5.78 1.08 15.79
C ALA A 285 6.06 -0.26 15.10
N ASP A 286 5.43 -0.51 13.95
CA ASP A 286 5.69 -1.72 13.17
C ASP A 286 7.16 -1.77 12.79
N LEU A 287 7.72 -0.71 12.20
CA LEU A 287 9.14 -0.62 11.83
C LEU A 287 10.12 -0.77 13.00
N GLY A 288 9.67 -0.65 14.25
CA GLY A 288 10.52 -0.67 15.44
C GLY A 288 11.35 0.59 15.59
N VAL A 289 10.83 1.74 15.15
CA VAL A 289 11.52 3.03 15.17
C VAL A 289 10.77 4.01 16.05
N GLU A 290 11.42 4.52 17.08
CA GLU A 290 10.87 5.57 17.94
C GLU A 290 10.65 6.86 17.14
N PRO A 291 9.51 7.56 17.30
CA PRO A 291 9.23 8.80 16.56
C PRO A 291 10.30 9.88 16.71
N ASN A 292 10.91 9.98 17.89
CA ASN A 292 11.97 10.96 18.17
C ASN A 292 13.36 10.51 17.71
N ALA A 293 13.52 9.27 17.24
CA ALA A 293 14.79 8.73 16.74
C ALA A 293 14.97 8.92 15.23
N LEU A 294 14.00 9.54 14.55
CA LEU A 294 14.09 9.85 13.12
C LEU A 294 15.20 10.88 12.87
N ARG A 295 16.12 10.55 11.97
CA ARG A 295 17.25 11.42 11.65
C ARG A 295 16.78 12.60 10.78
N PRO A 296 17.22 13.84 11.03
CA PRO A 296 16.88 14.94 10.13
C PRO A 296 17.37 14.67 8.70
N TRP A 297 16.53 14.92 7.70
CA TRP A 297 16.93 14.87 6.30
C TRP A 297 17.74 16.11 5.92
N GLY A 298 18.80 15.93 5.12
CA GLY A 298 19.59 17.04 4.56
C GLY A 298 20.56 17.74 5.51
N LYS A 299 20.63 17.36 6.79
CA LYS A 299 21.70 17.78 7.71
C LYS A 299 22.74 16.67 7.80
N ALA A 300 23.94 16.92 7.28
CA ALA A 300 25.14 16.13 7.57
C ALA A 300 25.74 16.59 8.91
#